data_AF-A0A968MTU3-F1
#
_entry.id   AF-A0A968MTU3-F1
#
_cell.length_a   1.000
_cell.length_b   1.000
_cell.length_c   1.000
_cell.angle_alpha   90.00
_cell.angle_beta   90.00
_cell.angle_gamma   90.00
#
_symmetry.space_group_name_H-M   'P 1'
#
loop_
_entity.id
_entity.type
_entity.pdbx_description
1 polymer ?
#
loop_
_entity_poly.entity_id
_entity_poly.type
_entity_poly.pdbx_seq_one_letter_code
_entity_poly.pdbx_strand_id
1 'polypeptide(L)' 'MAAILGDQTSFTMNSPTCLPGKETRSFTSFKQAADENADSRVRAGIHFRFACEAGQEMGDKIGKWIVQNQLKPLK' A
#
# COMPACT_ATOMS: atom_id res chain seq x y z
N MET A 1 -1.23 7.79 3.83
CA MET A 1 -0.54 8.39 2.67
C MET A 1 -1.52 9.06 1.73
N ALA A 2 -2.39 8.31 1.04
CA ALA A 2 -3.36 8.86 0.08
C ALA A 2 -4.18 10.06 0.60
N ALA A 3 -4.70 10.00 1.83
CA ALA A 3 -5.49 11.08 2.41
C ALA A 3 -4.69 12.35 2.78
N ILE A 4 -3.36 12.28 2.83
CA ILE A 4 -2.48 13.38 3.26
C ILE A 4 -1.73 13.97 2.05
N LEU A 5 -1.25 13.11 1.15
CA LEU A 5 -0.41 13.50 0.01
C LEU A 5 -1.18 13.49 -1.33
N GLY A 6 -2.40 12.96 -1.35
CA GLY A 6 -3.16 12.65 -2.57
C GLY A 6 -2.94 11.20 -2.99
N ASP A 7 -3.99 10.49 -3.43
CA ASP A 7 -3.81 9.09 -3.85
C ASP A 7 -2.94 8.97 -5.11
N GLN A 8 -3.11 9.89 -6.07
CA GLN A 8 -2.42 9.93 -7.37
C GLN A 8 -0.99 10.50 -7.29
N THR A 9 -0.35 10.39 -6.13
CA THR A 9 1.06 10.74 -6.00
C THR A 9 1.92 9.61 -6.57
N SER A 10 2.63 9.89 -7.66
CA SER A 10 3.62 8.96 -8.20
C SER A 10 4.85 8.87 -7.30
N PHE A 11 5.38 7.65 -7.15
CA PHE A 11 6.63 7.44 -6.42
C PHE A 11 7.38 6.21 -6.94
N THR A 12 8.67 6.16 -6.64
CA THR A 12 9.56 5.07 -7.01
C THR A 12 10.18 4.48 -5.74
N MET A 13 10.21 3.16 -5.64
CA MET A 13 10.81 2.43 -4.53
C MET A 13 11.95 1.56 -5.05
N ASN A 14 13.01 1.45 -4.23
CA ASN A 14 14.10 0.51 -4.44
C ASN A 14 14.02 -0.64 -3.41
N SER A 15 14.25 -1.88 -3.84
CA SER A 15 14.24 -3.06 -2.98
C SER A 15 15.63 -3.73 -2.95
N PRO A 16 16.29 -3.81 -1.79
CA PRO A 16 17.62 -4.42 -1.69
C PRO A 16 17.59 -5.95 -1.73
N THR A 17 16.41 -6.57 -1.65
CA THR A 17 16.22 -8.03 -1.61
C THR A 17 15.59 -8.58 -2.89
N CYS A 18 15.44 -7.76 -3.92
CA CYS A 18 14.91 -8.20 -5.20
C CYS A 18 15.94 -9.01 -6.00
N LEU A 19 15.50 -9.53 -7.15
CA LEU A 19 16.42 -10.11 -8.13
C LEU A 19 17.26 -9.00 -8.80
N PRO A 20 18.55 -9.26 -9.09
CA PRO A 20 19.39 -8.30 -9.83
C PRO A 20 18.71 -7.82 -11.12
N GLY A 21 18.76 -6.51 -11.37
CA GLY A 21 18.09 -5.83 -12.48
C GLY A 21 16.59 -5.56 -12.27
N LYS A 22 16.04 -5.83 -11.07
CA LYS A 22 14.64 -5.56 -10.70
C LYS A 22 14.49 -4.77 -9.40
N GLU A 23 15.51 -3.98 -9.07
CA GLU A 23 15.61 -3.22 -7.82
C GLU A 23 14.56 -2.12 -7.73
N THR A 24 14.20 -1.53 -8.86
CA THR A 24 13.36 -0.34 -8.91
C THR A 24 11.97 -0.67 -9.41
N ARG A 25 10.95 -0.18 -8.68
CA ARG A 25 9.55 -0.18 -9.12
C ARG A 25 8.94 1.20 -8.96
N SER A 26 8.14 1.61 -9.92
CA SER A 26 7.43 2.88 -9.91
C SER A 26 5.92 2.65 -9.89
N PHE A 27 5.23 3.48 -9.11
CA PHE A 27 3.78 3.46 -8.96
C PHE A 27 3.23 4.86 -9.25
N THR A 28 2.03 4.91 -9.81
CA THR A 28 1.31 6.17 -10.09
C THR A 28 0.34 6.55 -8.98
N SER A 29 0.05 5.63 -8.05
CA SER A 29 -0.76 5.91 -6.86
C SER A 29 -0.40 5.03 -5.67
N PHE A 30 -0.75 5.47 -4.46
CA PHE A 30 -0.62 4.65 -3.26
C PHE A 30 -1.52 3.42 -3.32
N LYS A 31 -2.73 3.54 -3.89
CA LYS A 31 -3.63 2.40 -4.10
C LYS A 31 -3.03 1.34 -5.01
N GLN A 32 -2.40 1.74 -6.12
CA GLN A 32 -1.75 0.79 -7.04
C GLN A 32 -0.66 -0.01 -6.31
N ALA A 33 0.17 0.66 -5.51
CA ALA A 33 1.21 0.00 -4.75
C ALA A 33 0.65 -0.96 -3.68
N ALA A 34 -0.45 -0.57 -3.01
CA ALA A 34 -1.12 -1.43 -2.03
C ALA A 34 -1.73 -2.67 -2.68
N ASP A 35 -2.32 -2.53 -3.87
CA ASP A 35 -2.91 -3.64 -4.63
C ASP A 35 -1.86 -4.62 -5.14
N GLU A 36 -0.74 -4.12 -5.68
CA GLU A 36 0.39 -4.98 -6.05
C GLU A 36 0.95 -5.71 -4.82
N ASN A 37 1.04 -5.01 -3.67
CA ASN A 37 1.52 -5.64 -2.43
C ASN A 37 0.60 -6.77 -1.96
N ALA A 38 -0.71 -6.57 -1.97
CA ALA A 38 -1.68 -7.60 -1.62
C ALA A 38 -1.61 -8.79 -2.58
N ASP A 39 -1.57 -8.53 -3.89
CA ASP A 39 -1.50 -9.58 -4.91
C ASP A 39 -0.20 -10.40 -4.82
N SER A 40 0.92 -9.77 -4.43
CA SER A 40 2.21 -10.45 -4.24
C SER A 40 2.13 -11.61 -3.25
N ARG A 41 1.31 -11.50 -2.21
CA ARG A 41 1.15 -12.53 -1.17
C ARG A 41 0.45 -13.79 -1.69
N VAL A 42 -0.49 -13.59 -2.61
CA VAL A 42 -1.20 -14.68 -3.27
C VAL A 42 -0.29 -15.34 -4.31
N ARG A 43 0.45 -14.55 -5.10
CA ARG A 43 1.43 -15.08 -6.06
C ARG A 43 2.54 -15.89 -5.41
N ALA A 44 2.97 -15.48 -4.20
CA ALA A 44 3.94 -16.21 -3.41
C ALA A 44 3.38 -17.48 -2.74
N GLY A 45 2.06 -17.72 -2.80
CA GLY A 45 1.43 -18.92 -2.23
C GLY A 45 1.34 -18.92 -0.71
N ILE A 46 1.48 -17.75 -0.06
CA ILE A 46 1.52 -17.64 1.42
C ILE A 46 0.27 -17.00 2.02
N HIS A 47 -0.66 -16.50 1.20
CA HIS A 47 -1.98 -16.03 1.65
C HIS A 47 -3.07 -16.41 0.63
N PHE A 48 -4.27 -16.71 1.13
CA PHE A 48 -5.46 -16.84 0.27
C PHE A 48 -5.96 -15.48 -0.20
N ARG A 49 -6.54 -15.43 -1.41
CA ARG A 49 -7.09 -14.21 -2.03
C ARG A 49 -8.06 -13.46 -1.12
N PHE A 50 -9.03 -14.18 -0.53
CA PHE A 50 -10.03 -13.58 0.34
C PHE A 50 -9.42 -12.93 1.59
N ALA A 51 -8.31 -13.49 2.12
CA ALA A 51 -7.64 -12.95 3.29
C ALA A 51 -6.92 -11.62 2.95
N CYS A 52 -6.33 -11.52 1.76
CA CYS A 52 -5.72 -10.29 1.27
C CYS A 52 -6.77 -9.20 1.05
N GLU A 53 -7.89 -9.51 0.42
CA GLU A 53 -9.00 -8.57 0.16
C GLU A 53 -9.59 -8.04 1.48
N ALA A 54 -9.91 -8.93 2.42
CA ALA A 54 -10.42 -8.54 3.74
C ALA A 54 -9.39 -7.70 4.53
N GLY A 55 -8.10 -8.06 4.42
CA GLY A 55 -7.00 -7.30 5.03
C GLY A 55 -6.87 -5.88 4.48
N GLN A 56 -7.00 -5.71 3.16
CA GLN A 56 -7.00 -4.38 2.54
C GLN A 56 -8.19 -3.54 3.00
N GLU A 57 -9.41 -4.10 3.00
CA GLU A 57 -10.61 -3.39 3.47
C GLU A 57 -10.47 -2.94 4.93
N MET A 58 -9.94 -3.82 5.80
CA MET A 58 -9.66 -3.50 7.19
C MET A 58 -8.61 -2.38 7.31
N GLY A 59 -7.52 -2.46 6.55
CA GLY A 59 -6.47 -1.44 6.51
C GLY A 59 -7.00 -0.06 6.09
N ASP A 60 -7.88 -0.01 5.09
CA ASP A 60 -8.52 1.23 4.65
C ASP A 60 -9.39 1.87 5.74
N LYS A 61 -10.16 1.05 6.48
CA LYS A 61 -10.97 1.53 7.61
C LYS A 61 -10.09 2.11 8.72
N ILE A 62 -9.02 1.41 9.09
CA ILE A 62 -8.05 1.87 10.10
C ILE A 62 -7.39 3.17 9.65
N GLY A 63 -6.91 3.23 8.40
CA GLY A 63 -6.25 4.42 7.85
C GLY A 63 -7.14 5.66 7.87
N LYS A 64 -8.42 5.50 7.46
CA LYS A 64 -9.43 6.56 7.55
C LYS A 64 -9.64 7.03 8.98
N TRP A 65 -9.78 6.10 9.93
CA TRP A 65 -9.98 6.43 11.33
C TRP A 65 -8.78 7.21 11.91
N ILE A 66 -7.55 6.77 11.63
CA ILE A 66 -6.33 7.45 12.11
C ILE A 66 -6.25 8.88 11.59
N VAL A 67 -6.50 9.10 10.29
CA VAL A 67 -6.49 10.46 9.72
C VAL A 67 -7.54 11.35 10.37
N GLN A 68 -8.73 10.80 10.60
CA GLN A 68 -9.85 11.54 11.20
C GLN A 68 -9.68 11.82 12.69
N ASN A 69 -8.84 11.08 13.42
CA ASN A 69 -8.81 11.16 14.89
C ASN A 69 -7.43 11.52 15.46
N GLN A 70 -6.34 11.09 14.83
CA GLN A 70 -4.99 11.18 15.38
C GLN A 70 -4.06 12.10 14.57
N LEU A 71 -4.31 12.29 13.28
CA LEU A 71 -3.47 13.14 12.41
C LEU A 71 -4.13 14.48 12.08
N LYS A 72 -4.89 15.04 13.04
CA LYS A 72 -5.47 16.38 12.91
C LYS A 72 -4.36 17.45 12.99
N PRO A 73 -4.51 18.59 12.29
CA PRO A 73 -3.62 19.72 12.46
C PRO A 73 -3.52 20.13 13.93
N LEU A 74 -2.30 20.42 14.38
CA LEU A 74 -2.10 21.07 15.67
C LEU A 74 -2.68 22.48 15.59
N LYS A 75 -3.46 22.85 16.61
CA LYS A 75 -3.92 24.22 16.78
C LYS A 75 -2.80 25.09 17.31
#